data_AF-A0A087H1Y4-F1
#
_entry.id   AF-A0A087H1Y4-F1
#
_cell.length_a   1.000
_cell.length_b   1.000
_cell.length_c   1.000
_cell.angle_alpha   90.00
_cell.angle_beta   90.00
_cell.angle_gamma   90.00
#
_symmetry.space_group_name_H-M   'P 1'
#
loop_
_entity.id
_entity.type
_entity.pdbx_description
1 polymer ?
#
loop_
_entity_poly.entity_id
_entity_poly.type
_entity_poly.pdbx_seq_one_letter_code
_entity_poly.pdbx_strand_id
1 'polypeptide(L)'
;MYLRTFSPSHFEGGSWNEGGYCLRKQPYQSNETQDEMTVKLHNIQLEEFWRAEKEAKKKGKRLRLLDTTQALWLRPDGHSGPYGHLPEANGNSDCAHWCLPGPIDILNDFLLAMLEREEDKGLLAQVR
;
A
#
# COMPACT_ATOMS: atom_id res chain seq x y z
N MET A 1 16.45 5.42 3.04
CA MET A 1 15.35 4.79 3.81
C MET A 1 14.07 4.99 3.03
N TYR A 2 13.25 3.95 2.90
CA TYR A 2 11.97 3.99 2.21
C TYR A 2 10.83 3.87 3.20
N LEU A 3 9.78 4.69 3.04
CA LEU A 3 8.50 4.51 3.71
C LEU A 3 7.49 4.07 2.64
N ARG A 4 6.88 2.90 2.82
CA ARG A 4 5.71 2.49 2.05
C ARG A 4 4.46 3.09 2.67
N THR A 5 3.60 3.73 1.87
CA THR A 5 2.30 4.22 2.35
C THR A 5 1.40 3.07 2.81
N PHE A 6 0.34 3.36 3.56
CA PHE A 6 -0.49 2.30 4.13
C PHE A 6 -1.23 1.50 3.04
N SER A 7 -1.54 0.25 3.34
CA SER A 7 -2.36 -0.62 2.50
C SER A 7 -3.81 -0.49 2.93
N PRO A 8 -4.75 -0.11 2.04
CA PRO A 8 -6.17 -0.08 2.36
C PRO A 8 -6.75 -1.48 2.51
N SER A 9 -7.87 -1.56 3.24
CA SER A 9 -8.77 -2.72 3.30
C SER A 9 -10.03 -2.45 2.46
N HIS A 10 -10.71 -3.52 2.03
CA HIS A 10 -11.89 -3.42 1.16
C HIS A 10 -13.10 -4.13 1.76
N PHE A 11 -13.49 -3.78 2.99
CA PHE A 11 -14.69 -4.34 3.61
C PHE A 11 -15.97 -3.79 2.96
N GLU A 12 -16.87 -4.70 2.60
CA GLU A 12 -18.23 -4.43 2.10
C GLU A 12 -19.25 -5.15 3.00
N GLY A 13 -20.48 -4.61 3.09
CA GLY A 13 -21.57 -5.25 3.83
C GLY A 13 -21.43 -5.25 5.37
N GLY A 14 -20.35 -4.67 5.90
CA GLY A 14 -20.06 -4.54 7.32
C GLY A 14 -18.61 -4.14 7.53
N SER A 15 -18.25 -3.71 8.74
CA SER A 15 -16.85 -3.50 9.10
C SER A 15 -16.15 -4.81 9.48
N TRP A 16 -14.85 -4.75 9.77
CA TRP A 16 -14.01 -5.91 10.09
C TRP A 16 -14.54 -6.79 11.24
N ASN A 17 -15.29 -6.21 12.19
CA ASN A 17 -15.87 -6.89 13.35
C ASN A 17 -17.39 -7.08 13.25
N GLU A 18 -18.01 -6.73 12.13
CA GLU A 18 -19.48 -6.73 11.96
C GLU A 18 -19.91 -7.67 10.82
N GLY A 19 -19.05 -8.61 10.43
CA GLY A 19 -19.35 -9.56 9.34
C GLY A 19 -19.10 -9.00 7.94
N GLY A 20 -18.27 -7.97 7.80
CA GLY A 20 -17.84 -7.46 6.49
C GLY A 20 -17.12 -8.50 5.64
N TYR A 21 -17.21 -8.33 4.32
CA TYR A 21 -16.64 -9.23 3.31
C TYR A 21 -15.98 -8.48 2.16
N CYS A 22 -15.23 -9.19 1.30
CA CYS A 22 -14.54 -8.64 0.13
C CYS A 22 -14.56 -9.70 -0.98
N LEU A 23 -15.68 -9.79 -1.70
CA LEU A 23 -15.92 -10.85 -2.69
C LEU A 23 -15.68 -10.40 -4.14
N ARG A 24 -15.17 -9.18 -4.33
CA ARG A 24 -14.86 -8.66 -5.66
C ARG A 24 -13.78 -9.51 -6.32
N LYS A 25 -13.95 -9.76 -7.61
CA LYS A 25 -13.06 -10.60 -8.43
C LYS A 25 -12.38 -9.82 -9.54
N GLN A 26 -12.57 -8.50 -9.58
CA GLN A 26 -12.03 -7.61 -10.60
C GLN A 26 -11.49 -6.34 -9.92
N PRO A 27 -10.43 -5.74 -10.46
CA PRO A 27 -9.94 -4.44 -10.05
C PRO A 27 -11.03 -3.37 -10.12
N TYR A 28 -10.86 -2.31 -9.34
CA TYR A 28 -11.60 -1.09 -9.57
C TYR A 28 -11.16 -0.41 -10.88
N GLN A 29 -12.09 0.30 -11.51
CA GLN A 29 -11.78 1.24 -12.58
C GLN A 29 -11.06 2.46 -12.02
N SER A 30 -10.27 3.14 -12.87
CA SER A 30 -9.49 4.31 -12.46
C SER A 30 -10.33 5.50 -11.98
N ASN A 31 -11.62 5.52 -12.27
CA ASN A 31 -12.58 6.54 -11.83
C ASN A 31 -13.32 6.17 -10.55
N GLU A 32 -13.17 4.95 -10.02
CA GLU A 32 -13.74 4.58 -8.73
C GLU A 32 -12.94 5.26 -7.61
N THR A 33 -13.63 6.10 -6.84
CA THR A 33 -13.02 6.93 -5.80
C THR A 33 -12.66 6.14 -4.56
N GLN A 34 -11.56 6.53 -3.92
CA GLN A 34 -11.22 6.08 -2.57
C GLN A 34 -12.31 6.43 -1.57
N ASP A 35 -12.52 5.57 -0.58
CA ASP A 35 -13.38 5.93 0.54
C ASP A 35 -12.76 7.08 1.35
N GLU A 36 -13.61 7.83 2.05
CA GLU A 36 -13.21 9.03 2.79
C GLU A 36 -12.11 8.75 3.82
N MET A 37 -12.17 7.59 4.51
CA MET A 37 -11.18 7.23 5.52
C MET A 37 -9.83 6.93 4.87
N THR A 38 -9.82 6.19 3.75
CA THR A 38 -8.59 5.91 2.99
C THR A 38 -7.94 7.21 2.53
N VAL A 39 -8.69 8.14 1.96
CA VAL A 39 -8.17 9.45 1.54
C VAL A 39 -7.61 10.23 2.73
N LYS A 40 -8.35 10.27 3.85
CA LYS A 40 -7.96 11.01 5.05
C LYS A 40 -6.66 10.47 5.65
N LEU A 41 -6.56 9.16 5.83
CA LEU A 41 -5.35 8.51 6.36
C LEU A 41 -4.16 8.71 5.41
N HIS A 42 -4.40 8.63 4.10
CA HIS A 42 -3.34 8.83 3.12
C HIS A 42 -2.77 10.25 3.21
N ASN A 43 -3.64 11.26 3.24
CA ASN A 43 -3.23 12.66 3.31
C ASN A 43 -2.45 12.96 4.59
N ILE A 44 -2.92 12.48 5.75
CA ILE A 44 -2.19 12.62 7.02
C ILE A 44 -0.81 11.97 6.92
N GLN A 45 -0.71 10.77 6.35
CA GLN A 45 0.56 10.07 6.18
C GLN A 45 1.53 10.86 5.28
N LEU A 46 1.05 11.44 4.17
CA LEU A 46 1.84 12.26 3.27
C LEU A 46 2.34 13.52 3.97
N GLU A 47 1.48 14.23 4.69
CA GLU A 47 1.84 15.44 5.45
C GLU A 47 2.95 15.15 6.46
N GLU A 48 2.81 14.09 7.26
CA GLU A 48 3.81 13.70 8.25
C GLU A 48 5.10 13.20 7.61
N PHE A 49 5.02 12.49 6.49
CA PHE A 49 6.20 12.07 5.75
C PHE A 49 7.02 13.27 5.26
N TRP A 50 6.38 14.30 4.68
CA TRP A 50 7.10 15.47 4.20
C TRP A 50 7.73 16.30 5.32
N ARG A 51 7.07 16.37 6.49
CA ARG A 51 7.67 16.94 7.69
C ARG A 51 8.92 16.16 8.11
N ALA A 52 8.84 14.82 8.14
CA ALA A 52 9.97 13.96 8.49
C ALA A 52 11.12 14.03 7.47
N GLU A 53 10.82 14.09 6.17
CA GLU A 53 11.81 14.21 5.08
C GLU A 53 12.62 15.50 5.22
N LYS A 54 11.94 16.61 5.48
CA LYS A 54 12.59 17.92 5.68
C LYS A 54 13.57 17.88 6.86
N GLU A 55 13.19 17.25 7.97
CA GLU A 55 14.07 17.09 9.14
C GLU A 55 15.21 16.09 8.90
N ALA A 56 14.94 15.01 8.17
CA ALA A 56 15.96 14.03 7.80
C ALA A 56 17.03 14.66 6.90
N LYS A 57 16.62 15.48 5.93
CA LYS A 57 17.51 16.18 4.99
C LYS A 57 18.48 17.11 5.72
N LYS A 58 18.02 17.85 6.74
CA LYS A 58 18.89 18.67 7.61
C LYS A 58 19.97 17.86 8.33
N LYS A 59 19.68 16.58 8.60
CA LYS A 59 20.60 15.63 9.25
C LYS A 59 21.43 14.82 8.24
N GLY A 60 21.44 15.21 6.96
CA GLY A 60 22.14 14.49 5.90
C GLY A 60 21.53 13.12 5.55
N LYS A 61 20.32 12.82 6.03
CA LYS A 61 19.61 11.56 5.75
C LYS A 61 18.66 11.74 4.57
N ARG A 62 18.43 10.67 3.82
CA ARG A 62 17.49 10.63 2.69
C ARG A 62 16.32 9.70 2.99
N LEU A 63 15.12 10.28 3.00
CA LEU A 63 13.86 9.52 3.00
C LEU A 63 13.30 9.49 1.58
N ARG A 64 12.65 8.38 1.24
CA ARG A 64 11.95 8.17 -0.03
C ARG A 64 10.57 7.60 0.28
N LEU A 65 9.57 8.08 -0.44
CA LEU A 65 8.21 7.59 -0.34
C LEU A 65 7.98 6.57 -1.43
N LEU A 66 7.57 5.37 -1.05
CA LEU A 66 6.99 4.38 -1.93
C LEU A 66 5.47 4.50 -1.79
N ASP A 67 4.87 5.35 -2.61
CA ASP A 67 3.43 5.61 -2.56
C ASP A 67 2.64 4.53 -3.31
N THR A 68 1.97 3.68 -2.55
CA THR A 68 1.27 2.48 -3.04
C THR A 68 -0.22 2.49 -2.71
N THR A 69 -0.71 3.44 -1.91
CA THR A 69 -2.09 3.42 -1.38
C THR A 69 -3.11 3.43 -2.51
N GLN A 70 -2.95 4.30 -3.51
CA GLN A 70 -3.87 4.35 -4.66
C GLN A 70 -3.80 3.08 -5.51
N ALA A 71 -2.58 2.56 -5.75
CA ALA A 71 -2.40 1.35 -6.55
C ALA A 71 -3.07 0.12 -5.89
N LEU A 72 -2.97 0.01 -4.57
CA LEU A 72 -3.61 -1.05 -3.79
C LEU A 72 -5.12 -0.84 -3.63
N TRP A 73 -5.58 0.40 -3.51
CA TRP A 73 -7.02 0.70 -3.49
C TRP A 73 -7.72 0.18 -4.75
N LEU A 74 -7.07 0.26 -5.90
CA LEU A 74 -7.66 -0.21 -7.15
C LEU A 74 -7.76 -1.75 -7.24
N ARG A 75 -7.31 -2.49 -6.22
CA ARG A 75 -7.16 -3.95 -6.25
C ARG A 75 -7.96 -4.67 -5.16
N PRO A 76 -9.28 -4.43 -5.04
CA PRO A 76 -10.11 -5.18 -4.08
C PRO A 76 -10.12 -6.69 -4.38
N ASP A 77 -9.78 -7.08 -5.61
CA ASP A 77 -9.65 -8.46 -6.09
C ASP A 77 -8.46 -9.23 -5.50
N GLY A 78 -7.57 -8.55 -4.77
CA GLY A 78 -6.35 -9.14 -4.23
C GLY A 78 -6.45 -9.72 -2.84
N HIS A 79 -7.57 -9.57 -2.14
CA HIS A 79 -7.70 -9.99 -0.74
C HIS A 79 -7.95 -11.49 -0.58
N SER A 80 -7.51 -12.04 0.54
CA SER A 80 -7.76 -13.43 0.91
C SER A 80 -9.24 -13.71 1.17
N GLY A 81 -9.99 -12.71 1.66
CA GLY A 81 -11.41 -12.81 1.93
C GLY A 81 -11.73 -14.00 2.85
N PRO A 82 -12.67 -14.88 2.48
CA PRO A 82 -13.01 -16.04 3.30
C PRO A 82 -11.90 -17.10 3.39
N TYR A 83 -10.83 -16.98 2.59
CA TYR A 83 -9.72 -17.92 2.54
C TYR A 83 -8.50 -17.44 3.35
N GLY A 84 -8.62 -16.34 4.10
CA GLY A 84 -7.55 -15.81 4.97
C GLY A 84 -7.30 -16.63 6.23
N HIS A 85 -8.12 -17.65 6.49
CA HIS A 85 -8.06 -18.49 7.68
C HIS A 85 -8.10 -19.97 7.29
N LEU A 86 -7.68 -20.84 8.21
CA LEU A 86 -7.78 -22.29 8.02
C LEU A 86 -9.26 -22.70 7.84
N PRO A 87 -9.57 -23.74 7.03
CA PRO A 87 -10.94 -24.17 6.79
C PRO A 87 -11.74 -24.49 8.06
N GLU A 88 -11.07 -24.90 9.13
CA GLU A 88 -11.68 -25.26 10.41
C GLU A 88 -11.95 -24.05 11.32
N ALA A 89 -11.42 -22.87 10.95
CA ALA A 89 -11.63 -21.63 11.69
C ALA A 89 -12.85 -20.88 11.14
N ASN A 90 -13.90 -20.77 11.95
CA ASN A 90 -15.02 -19.86 11.69
C ASN A 90 -14.57 -18.41 11.94
N GLY A 91 -13.82 -17.85 10.99
CA GLY A 91 -13.34 -16.46 11.00
C GLY A 91 -14.17 -15.55 10.09
N ASN A 92 -14.15 -14.26 10.39
CA ASN A 92 -14.65 -13.23 9.46
C ASN A 92 -13.78 -13.21 8.19
N SER A 93 -14.28 -12.60 7.11
CA SER A 93 -13.45 -12.44 5.90
C SER A 93 -12.25 -11.55 6.18
N ASP A 94 -11.07 -11.97 5.74
CA ASP A 94 -9.85 -11.18 5.80
C ASP A 94 -9.76 -10.26 4.58
N CYS A 95 -10.20 -9.01 4.77
CA CYS A 95 -10.16 -7.97 3.75
C CYS A 95 -9.05 -6.95 3.98
N ALA A 96 -8.05 -7.30 4.79
CA ALA A 96 -6.89 -6.47 5.10
C ALA A 96 -5.60 -7.07 4.52
N HIS A 97 -5.47 -8.40 4.53
CA HIS A 97 -4.33 -9.10 3.96
C HIS A 97 -4.56 -9.51 2.50
N TRP A 98 -3.46 -9.81 1.82
CA TRP A 98 -3.40 -10.03 0.38
C TRP A 98 -3.05 -11.48 0.07
N CYS A 99 -3.67 -12.03 -0.98
CA CYS A 99 -3.26 -13.29 -1.58
C CYS A 99 -1.84 -13.19 -2.13
N LEU A 100 -1.13 -14.32 -2.12
CA LEU A 100 0.15 -14.52 -2.80
C LEU A 100 0.08 -15.76 -3.71
N PRO A 101 0.49 -15.68 -4.99
CA PRO A 101 0.86 -14.45 -5.70
C PRO A 101 -0.34 -13.51 -5.87
N GLY A 102 -0.11 -12.21 -5.97
CA GLY A 102 -1.18 -11.22 -5.97
C GLY A 102 -0.75 -9.78 -6.23
N PRO A 103 -1.68 -8.82 -6.11
CA PRO A 103 -1.41 -7.41 -6.42
C PRO A 103 -0.30 -6.80 -5.55
N ILE A 104 -0.06 -7.38 -4.38
CA ILE A 104 0.98 -6.93 -3.47
C ILE A 104 2.40 -7.16 -4.03
N ASP A 105 2.58 -8.07 -4.99
CA ASP A 105 3.89 -8.41 -5.55
C ASP A 105 4.52 -7.21 -6.29
N ILE A 106 3.70 -6.35 -6.92
CA ILE A 106 4.18 -5.17 -7.66
C ILE A 106 4.91 -4.15 -6.75
N LEU A 107 4.69 -4.20 -5.44
CA LEU A 107 5.39 -3.31 -4.51
C LEU A 107 6.89 -3.62 -4.48
N ASN A 108 7.25 -4.89 -4.64
CA ASN A 108 8.65 -5.30 -4.71
C ASN A 108 9.29 -4.77 -5.99
N ASP A 109 8.59 -4.81 -7.12
CA ASP A 109 9.05 -4.25 -8.40
C ASP A 109 9.24 -2.73 -8.32
N PHE A 110 8.29 -2.02 -7.70
CA PHE A 110 8.43 -0.57 -7.48
C PHE A 110 9.60 -0.24 -6.57
N LEU A 111 9.79 -1.00 -5.48
CA LEU A 111 10.91 -0.81 -4.59
C LEU A 111 12.24 -1.06 -5.30
N LEU A 112 12.35 -2.16 -6.07
CA LEU A 112 13.56 -2.48 -6.84
C LEU A 112 13.89 -1.36 -7.83
N ALA A 113 12.91 -0.92 -8.63
CA ALA A 113 13.10 0.18 -9.57
C ALA A 113 13.49 1.49 -8.87
N MET A 114 13.03 1.73 -7.64
CA MET A 114 13.46 2.89 -6.85
C MET A 114 14.88 2.75 -6.29
N LEU A 115 15.34 1.53 -5.99
CA LEU A 115 16.71 1.27 -5.53
C LEU A 115 17.70 1.49 -6.68
N GLU A 116 17.44 0.89 -7.83
CA GLU A 116 18.25 1.06 -9.05
C GLU A 116 18.39 2.54 -9.43
N ARG A 117 17.28 3.29 -9.42
CA ARG A 117 17.30 4.74 -9.70
C ARG A 117 18.14 5.56 -8.71
N GLU A 118 18.28 5.12 -7.46
CA GLU A 118 19.10 5.83 -6.47
C GLU A 118 20.58 5.43 -6.59
N GLU A 119 20.88 4.18 -6.97
CA GLU A 119 22.23 3.73 -7.32
C GLU A 119 22.75 4.51 -8.54
N ASP A 120 21.97 4.59 -9.61
CA ASP A 120 22.34 5.33 -10.84
C ASP A 120 22.66 6.80 -10.55
N LYS A 121 21.85 7.47 -9.70
CA LYS A 121 22.13 8.85 -9.28
C LYS A 121 23.41 8.94 -8.45
N GLY A 122 23.70 7.93 -7.64
CA GLY A 122 24.94 7.84 -6.87
C GLY A 122 26.15 7.71 -7.79
N LEU A 123 26.08 6.81 -8.78
CA LEU A 123 27.09 6.65 -9.82
C LEU A 123 27.30 7.96 -10.60
N LEU A 124 26.23 8.57 -11.12
CA LEU A 124 26.30 9.84 -11.87
C LEU A 124 26.89 11.01 -11.04
N ALA A 125 26.67 11.02 -9.74
CA ALA A 125 27.24 12.02 -8.84
C ALA A 125 28.73 11.79 -8.53
N GLN A 126 29.27 10.59 -8.79
CA GLN A 126 30.70 10.27 -8.61
C GLN A 126 31.54 10.57 -9.85
N VAL A 127 30.92 10.65 -11.04
CA VAL A 127 31.61 10.93 -12.32
C VAL A 127 31.57 12.41 -12.72
N ARG A 128 31.02 13.28 -11.87
CA ARG A 128 31.00 14.73 -12.01
C ARG A 128 31.88 15.37 -10.96
#